data_AF-A0A0W0S3M4-F1
#
_entry.id   AF-A0A0W0S3M4-F1
#
_cell.length_a   1.000
_cell.length_b   1.000
_cell.length_c   1.000
_cell.angle_alpha   90.00
_cell.angle_beta   90.00
_cell.angle_gamma   90.00
#
_symmetry.space_group_name_H-M   'P 1'
#
loop_
_entity.id
_entity.type
_entity.pdbx_description
1 polymer ?
#
loop_
_entity_poly.entity_id
_entity_poly.type
_entity_poly.pdbx_seq_one_letter_code
_entity_poly.pdbx_strand_id
1 'polypeptide(L)'
;MPKNQYPNNINYFGVKIDTPISMKSQYSIERKAMRILPVDDQEQKYITGDKQNNYLVNISEDGFFEDQNGEYLDGEYNFVLTCEDPPKLLCSSTNLNHSFLSNGKKVLATGTLRIKAGLLTELTNNSGHYRPTDDEMFAVIKALYEASQHSLIRYKSFCSQEPLIYPVAELISASEFSKISPLQQNETISDEGGRKQLVGYDSPVEGDKKQLERRFGRNLDGDLLVKYQQIVDRFKFFQTAQETNSADDEEINCILGQK
;
A
#
# COMPACT_ATOMS: atom_id res chain seq x y z
N MET A 1 -22.22 4.71 8.36
CA MET A 1 -21.25 3.61 8.38
C MET A 1 -20.36 3.74 9.60
N PRO A 2 -20.23 2.71 10.45
CA PRO A 2 -19.32 2.74 11.59
C PRO A 2 -17.89 3.00 11.11
N LYS A 3 -17.12 3.82 11.86
CA LYS A 3 -15.70 4.01 11.57
C LYS A 3 -15.01 2.66 11.75
N ASN A 4 -14.28 2.20 10.74
CA ASN A 4 -13.42 1.02 10.88
C ASN A 4 -12.48 1.26 12.08
N GLN A 5 -12.62 0.42 13.10
CA GLN A 5 -11.67 0.39 14.21
C GLN A 5 -10.50 -0.47 13.76
N TYR A 6 -9.30 0.13 13.80
CA TYR A 6 -8.06 -0.58 13.53
C TYR A 6 -7.40 -0.89 14.87
N PRO A 7 -6.77 -2.07 15.02
CA PRO A 7 -6.02 -2.38 16.22
C PRO A 7 -4.87 -1.37 16.41
N ASN A 8 -4.66 -0.96 17.67
CA ASN A 8 -3.63 0.04 18.01
C ASN A 8 -2.21 -0.51 17.90
N ASN A 9 -2.06 -1.84 18.01
CA ASN A 9 -0.78 -2.52 17.93
C ASN A 9 -0.98 -3.76 17.08
N ILE A 10 -0.20 -3.88 16.01
CA ILE A 10 -0.22 -5.03 15.12
C ILE A 10 1.17 -5.66 15.17
N ASN A 11 1.23 -6.97 15.31
CA ASN A 11 2.48 -7.71 15.23
C ASN A 11 2.60 -8.37 13.86
N TYR A 12 3.72 -8.19 13.18
CA TYR A 12 3.99 -8.82 11.89
C TYR A 12 5.42 -9.34 11.90
N PHE A 13 5.59 -10.66 11.79
CA PHE A 13 6.89 -11.34 11.89
C PHE A 13 7.73 -10.89 13.09
N GLY A 14 7.11 -10.83 14.28
CA GLY A 14 7.77 -10.46 15.53
C GLY A 14 8.05 -8.96 15.70
N VAL A 15 7.72 -8.13 14.70
CA VAL A 15 7.90 -6.68 14.76
C VAL A 15 6.55 -6.00 14.98
N LYS A 16 6.53 -5.12 15.98
CA LYS A 16 5.37 -4.28 16.28
C LYS A 16 5.27 -3.12 15.28
N ILE A 17 4.07 -2.94 14.72
CA ILE A 17 3.70 -1.84 13.83
C ILE A 17 2.45 -1.16 14.41
N ASP A 18 2.51 0.16 14.60
CA ASP A 18 1.46 0.94 15.27
C ASP A 18 0.99 2.16 14.48
N THR A 19 1.57 2.39 13.29
CA THR A 19 1.30 3.58 12.49
C THR A 19 0.55 3.23 11.20
N PRO A 20 -0.80 3.34 11.19
CA PRO A 20 -1.59 3.09 9.99
C PRO A 20 -1.54 4.28 9.03
N ILE A 21 -1.26 3.99 7.76
CA ILE A 21 -1.08 4.95 6.68
C ILE A 21 -2.41 5.14 5.95
N SER A 22 -2.82 6.39 5.79
CA SER A 22 -4.04 6.76 5.06
C SER A 22 -3.69 7.30 3.68
N MET A 23 -4.56 7.09 2.67
CA MET A 23 -4.36 7.81 1.40
C MET A 23 -4.45 9.31 1.65
N LYS A 24 -3.64 10.08 0.93
CA LYS A 24 -3.58 11.53 1.06
C LYS A 24 -4.94 12.18 0.69
N SER A 25 -5.22 13.33 1.28
CA SER A 25 -6.54 13.98 1.25
C SER A 25 -7.01 14.38 -0.15
N GLN A 26 -6.10 14.67 -1.07
CA GLN A 26 -6.42 14.99 -2.47
C GLN A 26 -7.10 13.84 -3.22
N TYR A 27 -6.99 12.60 -2.75
CA TYR A 27 -7.67 11.43 -3.31
C TYR A 27 -8.97 11.07 -2.54
N SER A 28 -9.42 11.94 -1.63
CA SER A 28 -10.62 11.67 -0.85
C SER A 28 -11.88 11.60 -1.71
N ILE A 29 -11.95 12.36 -2.81
CA ILE A 29 -13.09 12.36 -3.73
C ILE A 29 -13.16 11.08 -4.56
N GLU A 30 -12.04 10.58 -5.08
CA GLU A 30 -11.96 9.25 -5.70
C GLU A 30 -12.48 8.20 -4.72
N ARG A 31 -11.97 8.19 -3.49
CA ARG A 31 -12.39 7.21 -2.47
C ARG A 31 -13.89 7.29 -2.16
N LYS A 32 -14.47 8.50 -2.17
CA LYS A 32 -15.92 8.68 -1.99
C LYS A 32 -16.69 8.11 -3.18
N ALA A 33 -16.26 8.44 -4.41
CA ALA A 33 -16.86 7.90 -5.62
C ALA A 33 -16.83 6.35 -5.63
N MET A 34 -15.69 5.75 -5.33
CA MET A 34 -15.57 4.29 -5.30
C MET A 34 -16.39 3.62 -4.18
N ARG A 35 -16.83 4.34 -3.15
CA ARG A 35 -17.66 3.77 -2.07
C ARG A 35 -19.16 3.82 -2.35
N ILE A 36 -19.58 4.65 -3.29
CA ILE A 36 -21.00 4.83 -3.62
C ILE A 36 -21.37 4.12 -4.92
N LEU A 37 -20.40 3.87 -5.79
CA LEU A 37 -20.63 3.12 -7.02
C LEU A 37 -21.00 1.66 -6.71
N PRO A 38 -22.00 1.10 -7.43
CA PRO A 38 -22.28 -0.33 -7.42
C PRO A 38 -21.04 -1.18 -7.73
N VAL A 39 -21.02 -2.42 -7.24
CA VAL A 39 -19.88 -3.34 -7.42
C VAL A 39 -19.68 -3.73 -8.89
N ASP A 40 -20.75 -3.68 -9.69
CA ASP A 40 -20.80 -3.99 -11.12
C ASP A 40 -20.64 -2.75 -12.02
N ASP A 41 -20.49 -1.54 -11.44
CA ASP A 41 -20.26 -0.32 -12.21
C ASP A 41 -18.89 -0.35 -12.90
N GLN A 42 -18.82 0.07 -14.17
CA GLN A 42 -17.57 0.06 -14.95
C GLN A 42 -16.50 0.99 -14.38
N GLU A 43 -16.90 2.03 -13.64
CA GLU A 43 -15.99 2.95 -12.98
C GLU A 43 -15.53 2.46 -11.61
N GLN A 44 -16.13 1.40 -11.08
CA GLN A 44 -15.74 0.79 -9.82
C GLN A 44 -14.42 0.04 -9.99
N LYS A 45 -13.33 0.67 -9.53
CA LYS A 45 -11.97 0.10 -9.62
C LYS A 45 -11.50 -0.56 -8.34
N TYR A 46 -12.18 -0.34 -7.21
CA TYR A 46 -11.75 -0.90 -5.94
C TYR A 46 -12.11 -2.39 -5.88
N ILE A 47 -11.14 -3.21 -5.48
CA ILE A 47 -11.39 -4.64 -5.36
C ILE A 47 -12.10 -4.95 -4.05
N THR A 48 -13.05 -5.87 -4.09
CA THR A 48 -13.78 -6.34 -2.92
C THR A 48 -12.88 -7.20 -2.02
N GLY A 49 -13.28 -7.39 -0.77
CA GLY A 49 -12.54 -8.27 0.17
C GLY A 49 -12.36 -9.68 -0.39
N ASP A 50 -13.40 -10.25 -0.99
CA ASP A 50 -13.31 -11.59 -1.59
C ASP A 50 -12.30 -11.65 -2.75
N LYS A 51 -12.24 -10.59 -3.56
CA LYS A 51 -11.26 -10.49 -4.66
C LYS A 51 -9.84 -10.23 -4.16
N GLN A 52 -9.65 -9.65 -2.96
CA GLN A 52 -8.32 -9.46 -2.36
C GLN A 52 -7.62 -10.80 -2.10
N ASN A 53 -8.36 -11.89 -1.87
CA ASN A 53 -7.78 -13.22 -1.67
C ASN A 53 -6.95 -13.67 -2.88
N ASN A 54 -7.32 -13.25 -4.10
CA ASN A 54 -6.55 -13.56 -5.32
C ASN A 54 -5.17 -12.92 -5.39
N TYR A 55 -4.89 -11.97 -4.50
CA TYR A 55 -3.63 -11.23 -4.43
C TYR A 55 -2.87 -11.55 -3.15
N LEU A 56 -3.35 -12.49 -2.34
CA LEU A 56 -2.71 -12.86 -1.10
C LEU A 56 -1.35 -13.50 -1.41
N VAL A 57 -0.33 -13.06 -0.67
CA VAL A 57 1.00 -13.64 -0.70
C VAL A 57 1.23 -14.40 0.58
N ASN A 58 1.65 -15.64 0.44
CA ASN A 58 2.13 -16.48 1.52
C ASN A 58 3.66 -16.35 1.58
N ILE A 59 4.21 -16.40 2.79
CA ILE A 59 5.66 -16.42 3.01
C ILE A 59 5.95 -17.75 3.70
N SER A 60 6.71 -18.62 3.03
CA SER A 60 7.08 -19.93 3.57
C SER A 60 8.03 -19.81 4.76
N GLU A 61 8.22 -20.90 5.50
CA GLU A 61 9.15 -20.92 6.64
C GLU A 61 10.60 -20.59 6.21
N ASP A 62 10.96 -20.99 4.99
CA ASP A 62 12.26 -20.71 4.36
C ASP A 62 12.35 -19.30 3.73
N GLY A 63 11.30 -18.47 3.86
CA GLY A 63 11.28 -17.08 3.42
C GLY A 63 10.95 -16.87 1.95
N PHE A 64 10.42 -17.88 1.25
CA PHE A 64 9.96 -17.74 -0.13
C PHE A 64 8.57 -17.10 -0.20
N PHE A 65 8.40 -16.17 -1.13
CA PHE A 65 7.16 -15.47 -1.41
C PHE A 65 6.39 -16.24 -2.47
N GLU A 66 5.23 -16.74 -2.08
CA GLU A 66 4.35 -17.59 -2.87
C GLU A 66 3.00 -16.91 -3.11
N ASP A 67 2.40 -17.15 -4.26
CA ASP A 67 1.00 -16.77 -4.49
C ASP A 67 0.02 -17.68 -3.72
N GLN A 68 -1.27 -17.46 -3.91
CA GLN A 68 -2.32 -18.29 -3.29
C GLN A 68 -2.34 -19.75 -3.76
N ASN A 69 -1.67 -20.08 -4.86
CA ASN A 69 -1.55 -21.43 -5.42
C ASN A 69 -0.25 -22.13 -4.97
N GLY A 70 0.61 -21.44 -4.22
CA GLY A 70 1.93 -21.95 -3.81
C GLY A 70 3.01 -21.78 -4.87
N GLU A 71 2.77 -20.97 -5.92
CA GLU A 71 3.78 -20.69 -6.94
C GLU A 71 4.69 -19.54 -6.50
N TYR A 72 6.00 -19.72 -6.68
CA TYR A 72 6.97 -18.67 -6.34
C TYR A 72 6.79 -17.44 -7.22
N LEU A 73 6.76 -16.28 -6.55
CA LEU A 73 6.72 -15.00 -7.23
C LEU A 73 8.09 -14.67 -7.86
N ASP A 74 8.06 -14.04 -9.02
CA ASP A 74 9.27 -13.56 -9.73
C ASP A 74 8.96 -12.29 -10.51
N GLY A 75 9.73 -11.23 -10.25
CA GLY A 75 9.56 -9.92 -10.88
C GLY A 75 9.18 -8.81 -9.91
N GLU A 76 8.46 -7.81 -10.42
CA GLU A 76 8.12 -6.58 -9.70
C GLU A 76 6.62 -6.50 -9.42
N TYR A 77 6.26 -6.23 -8.16
CA TYR A 77 4.88 -6.24 -7.69
C TYR A 77 4.55 -4.99 -6.89
N ASN A 78 3.39 -4.38 -7.17
CA ASN A 78 2.82 -3.43 -6.24
C ASN A 78 2.29 -4.20 -5.03
N PHE A 79 2.57 -3.71 -3.82
CA PHE A 79 2.11 -4.38 -2.60
C PHE A 79 1.33 -3.46 -1.67
N VAL A 80 0.49 -4.08 -0.85
CA VAL A 80 -0.21 -3.50 0.28
C VAL A 80 -0.09 -4.46 1.46
N LEU A 81 0.34 -3.95 2.61
CA LEU A 81 0.21 -4.66 3.89
C LEU A 81 -1.02 -4.10 4.61
N THR A 82 -2.05 -4.91 4.83
CA THR A 82 -3.33 -4.45 5.40
C THR A 82 -3.22 -4.19 6.90
N CYS A 83 -4.14 -3.39 7.45
CA CYS A 83 -4.29 -3.20 8.91
C CYS A 83 -5.26 -4.22 9.56
N GLU A 84 -5.50 -5.36 8.92
CA GLU A 84 -6.29 -6.45 9.50
C GLU A 84 -5.46 -7.17 10.57
N ASP A 85 -6.11 -7.98 11.41
CA ASP A 85 -5.44 -8.83 12.39
C ASP A 85 -5.88 -10.29 12.18
N PRO A 86 -4.99 -11.16 11.64
CA PRO A 86 -3.60 -10.88 11.26
C PRO A 86 -3.49 -10.00 9.99
N PRO A 87 -2.37 -9.26 9.81
CA PRO A 87 -2.10 -8.50 8.59
C PRO A 87 -1.98 -9.41 7.38
N LYS A 88 -2.47 -8.92 6.23
CA LYS A 88 -2.35 -9.61 4.95
C LYS A 88 -1.41 -8.85 4.04
N LEU A 89 -0.44 -9.56 3.46
CA LEU A 89 0.37 -9.05 2.36
C LEU A 89 -0.36 -9.33 1.04
N LEU A 90 -0.74 -8.27 0.35
CA LEU A 90 -1.36 -8.34 -0.97
C LEU A 90 -0.36 -7.87 -2.02
N CYS A 91 -0.16 -8.64 -3.08
CA CYS A 91 0.68 -8.27 -4.21
C CYS A 91 -0.08 -8.39 -5.53
N SER A 92 0.13 -7.43 -6.40
CA SER A 92 -0.35 -7.46 -7.78
C SER A 92 0.77 -7.07 -8.72
N SER A 93 0.63 -7.40 -10.01
CA SER A 93 1.46 -6.78 -11.03
C SER A 93 1.39 -5.24 -10.95
N THR A 94 2.41 -4.57 -11.48
CA THR A 94 2.60 -3.11 -11.34
C THR A 94 1.48 -2.25 -11.94
N ASN A 95 0.57 -2.85 -12.71
CA ASN A 95 -0.53 -2.18 -13.39
C ASN A 95 -1.72 -1.85 -12.47
N LEU A 96 -1.86 -2.54 -11.33
CA LEU A 96 -2.96 -2.28 -10.40
C LEU A 96 -2.52 -1.31 -9.28
N ASN A 97 -3.26 -0.23 -9.10
CA ASN A 97 -2.94 0.80 -8.10
C ASN A 97 -3.14 0.29 -6.66
N HIS A 98 -2.32 0.80 -5.74
CA HIS A 98 -2.41 0.44 -4.31
C HIS A 98 -3.75 0.78 -3.66
N SER A 99 -4.38 1.90 -4.03
CA SER A 99 -5.72 2.25 -3.51
C SER A 99 -6.78 1.27 -3.96
N PHE A 100 -6.65 0.73 -5.17
CA PHE A 100 -7.58 -0.26 -5.70
C PHE A 100 -7.40 -1.56 -4.92
N LEU A 101 -6.15 -2.03 -4.82
CA LEU A 101 -5.75 -3.25 -4.09
C LEU A 101 -6.17 -3.23 -2.60
N SER A 102 -6.12 -2.06 -1.95
CA SER A 102 -6.50 -1.88 -0.54
C SER A 102 -7.96 -1.48 -0.32
N ASN A 103 -8.75 -1.33 -1.39
CA ASN A 103 -10.11 -0.79 -1.32
C ASN A 103 -10.18 0.58 -0.60
N GLY A 104 -9.14 1.40 -0.77
CA GLY A 104 -8.97 2.71 -0.14
C GLY A 104 -8.99 2.72 1.40
N LYS A 105 -8.79 1.55 2.03
CA LYS A 105 -8.66 1.40 3.49
C LYS A 105 -7.30 1.94 3.97
N LYS A 106 -7.14 2.14 5.28
CA LYS A 106 -5.79 2.34 5.83
C LYS A 106 -4.94 1.08 5.65
N VAL A 107 -3.64 1.26 5.51
CA VAL A 107 -2.65 0.18 5.30
C VAL A 107 -1.48 0.38 6.25
N LEU A 108 -0.73 -0.67 6.55
CA LEU A 108 0.51 -0.56 7.34
C LEU A 108 1.70 -0.17 6.48
N ALA A 109 1.70 -0.60 5.22
CA ALA A 109 2.70 -0.22 4.24
C ALA A 109 2.16 -0.41 2.83
N THR A 110 2.81 0.26 1.89
CA THR A 110 2.56 0.06 0.47
C THR A 110 3.71 0.59 -0.37
N GLY A 111 3.87 0.03 -1.56
CA GLY A 111 4.92 0.41 -2.49
C GLY A 111 5.18 -0.72 -3.47
N THR A 112 6.44 -1.03 -3.72
CA THR A 112 6.79 -2.09 -4.68
C THR A 112 7.77 -3.07 -4.07
N LEU A 113 7.55 -4.36 -4.32
CA LEU A 113 8.47 -5.45 -4.02
C LEU A 113 9.14 -5.90 -5.31
N ARG A 114 10.44 -6.22 -5.24
CA ARG A 114 11.16 -6.96 -6.28
C ARG A 114 11.55 -8.31 -5.74
N ILE A 115 11.01 -9.35 -6.35
CA ILE A 115 11.21 -10.74 -5.97
C ILE A 115 11.99 -11.43 -7.09
N LYS A 116 12.98 -12.24 -6.73
CA LYS A 116 13.77 -13.03 -7.67
C LYS A 116 13.75 -14.49 -7.23
N ALA A 117 13.19 -15.36 -8.06
CA ALA A 117 13.04 -16.79 -7.75
C ALA A 117 12.45 -17.02 -6.33
N GLY A 118 11.35 -16.32 -6.00
CA GLY A 118 10.67 -16.38 -4.71
C GLY A 118 11.34 -15.57 -3.58
N LEU A 119 12.55 -15.04 -3.74
CA LEU A 119 13.24 -14.28 -2.69
C LEU A 119 12.99 -12.77 -2.82
N LEU A 120 12.58 -12.12 -1.74
CA LEU A 120 12.40 -10.66 -1.71
C LEU A 120 13.77 -9.98 -1.66
N THR A 121 14.11 -9.19 -2.68
CA THR A 121 15.46 -8.56 -2.79
C THR A 121 15.44 -7.04 -2.62
N GLU A 122 14.35 -6.37 -3.03
CA GLU A 122 14.21 -4.92 -2.93
C GLU A 122 12.79 -4.54 -2.52
N LEU A 123 12.69 -3.52 -1.67
CA LEU A 123 11.45 -2.91 -1.22
C LEU A 123 11.49 -1.41 -1.51
N THR A 124 10.37 -0.84 -1.94
CA THR A 124 10.23 0.61 -2.15
C THR A 124 8.98 1.15 -1.48
N ASN A 125 8.95 2.47 -1.24
CA ASN A 125 7.75 3.21 -0.82
C ASN A 125 7.03 3.92 -1.98
N ASN A 126 7.23 3.47 -3.24
CA ASN A 126 6.71 4.12 -4.44
C ASN A 126 5.18 3.92 -4.63
N SER A 127 4.40 4.59 -3.79
CA SER A 127 2.93 4.63 -3.87
C SER A 127 2.44 6.05 -4.18
N GLY A 128 1.57 6.18 -5.18
CA GLY A 128 1.00 7.48 -5.56
C GLY A 128 0.01 8.02 -4.52
N HIS A 129 -0.93 7.18 -4.06
CA HIS A 129 -2.05 7.63 -3.23
C HIS A 129 -1.73 7.68 -1.73
N TYR A 130 -0.93 6.74 -1.23
CA TYR A 130 -0.57 6.67 0.18
C TYR A 130 0.69 7.48 0.50
N ARG A 131 1.69 7.44 -0.39
CA ARG A 131 3.00 8.09 -0.23
C ARG A 131 3.55 7.90 1.19
N PRO A 132 3.83 6.65 1.60
CA PRO A 132 4.35 6.38 2.93
C PRO A 132 5.75 6.97 3.08
N THR A 133 6.01 7.57 4.23
CA THR A 133 7.32 8.10 4.61
C THR A 133 8.29 6.98 4.97
N ASP A 134 9.58 7.31 5.04
CA ASP A 134 10.59 6.34 5.43
C ASP A 134 10.39 5.82 6.86
N ASP A 135 10.03 6.72 7.80
CA ASP A 135 9.71 6.36 9.19
C ASP A 135 8.49 5.44 9.28
N GLU A 136 7.42 5.72 8.52
CA GLU A 136 6.23 4.87 8.47
C GLU A 136 6.56 3.47 7.91
N MET A 137 7.53 3.36 7.01
CA MET A 137 7.96 2.09 6.42
C MET A 137 8.95 1.33 7.31
N PHE A 138 9.59 1.98 8.27
CA PHE A 138 10.75 1.43 8.98
C PHE A 138 10.46 0.11 9.71
N ALA A 139 9.36 0.06 10.47
CA ALA A 139 8.95 -1.18 11.15
C ALA A 139 8.61 -2.30 10.16
N VAL A 140 8.00 -1.97 9.01
CA VAL A 140 7.65 -2.96 7.97
C VAL A 140 8.88 -3.47 7.23
N ILE A 141 9.89 -2.62 6.99
CA ILE A 141 11.17 -3.05 6.42
C ILE A 141 11.81 -4.10 7.34
N LYS A 142 11.80 -3.88 8.66
CA LYS A 142 12.30 -4.86 9.64
C LYS A 142 11.50 -6.16 9.60
N ALA A 143 10.17 -6.06 9.63
CA ALA A 143 9.30 -7.23 9.60
C ALA A 143 9.50 -8.08 8.32
N LEU A 144 9.61 -7.44 7.16
CA LEU A 144 9.84 -8.13 5.89
C LEU A 144 11.27 -8.67 5.77
N TYR A 145 12.26 -8.03 6.39
CA TYR A 145 13.61 -8.58 6.48
C TYR A 145 13.62 -9.92 7.22
N GLU A 146 12.98 -9.98 8.40
CA GLU A 146 12.83 -11.23 9.16
C GLU A 146 12.02 -12.26 8.38
N ALA A 147 10.87 -11.86 7.81
CA ALA A 147 10.01 -12.75 7.02
C ALA A 147 10.73 -13.37 5.82
N SER A 148 11.61 -12.60 5.18
CA SER A 148 12.34 -13.00 3.97
C SER A 148 13.59 -13.82 4.24
N GLN A 149 13.79 -14.30 5.49
CA GLN A 149 15.03 -14.94 5.94
C GLN A 149 16.27 -14.12 5.53
N HIS A 150 16.19 -12.80 5.70
CA HIS A 150 17.24 -11.82 5.41
C HIS A 150 17.60 -11.63 3.93
N SER A 151 16.80 -12.12 2.99
CA SER A 151 17.03 -11.90 1.55
C SER A 151 16.77 -10.45 1.09
N LEU A 152 15.99 -9.68 1.85
CA LEU A 152 15.75 -8.26 1.58
C LEU A 152 17.02 -7.43 1.85
N ILE A 153 17.75 -7.07 0.79
CA ILE A 153 19.04 -6.35 0.90
C ILE A 153 18.91 -4.84 0.64
N ARG A 154 17.86 -4.40 -0.06
CA ARG A 154 17.75 -3.01 -0.53
C ARG A 154 16.40 -2.36 -0.22
N TYR A 155 16.45 -1.14 0.30
CA TYR A 155 15.30 -0.24 0.39
C TYR A 155 15.50 0.98 -0.51
N LYS A 156 14.52 1.30 -1.35
CA LYS A 156 14.54 2.47 -2.23
C LYS A 156 13.44 3.46 -1.84
N SER A 157 13.85 4.59 -1.28
CA SER A 157 12.96 5.69 -0.89
C SER A 157 12.69 6.63 -2.06
N PHE A 158 11.44 7.06 -2.17
CA PHE A 158 10.94 8.05 -3.12
C PHE A 158 10.50 9.36 -2.44
N CYS A 159 10.86 9.56 -1.17
CA CYS A 159 10.49 10.76 -0.39
C CYS A 159 11.22 12.04 -0.87
N SER A 160 12.38 11.90 -1.53
CA SER A 160 13.19 12.98 -2.11
C SER A 160 12.94 13.16 -3.61
N GLN A 161 13.50 14.21 -4.24
CA GLN A 161 13.34 14.42 -5.69
C GLN A 161 13.93 13.27 -6.52
N GLU A 162 15.14 12.84 -6.19
CA GLU A 162 15.76 11.64 -6.72
C GLU A 162 15.62 10.50 -5.71
N PRO A 163 15.28 9.26 -6.13
CA PRO A 163 15.15 8.15 -5.21
C PRO A 163 16.48 7.85 -4.49
N LEU A 164 16.41 7.68 -3.18
CA LEU A 164 17.56 7.32 -2.34
C LEU A 164 17.55 5.83 -2.05
N ILE A 165 18.72 5.20 -2.07
CA ILE A 165 18.87 3.76 -1.84
C ILE A 165 19.55 3.54 -0.50
N TYR A 166 19.02 2.63 0.31
CA TYR A 166 19.53 2.28 1.63
C TYR A 166 19.81 0.77 1.70
N PRO A 167 20.97 0.34 2.22
CA PRO A 167 21.22 -1.05 2.54
C PRO A 167 20.39 -1.47 3.75
N VAL A 168 19.62 -2.54 3.61
CA VAL A 168 18.69 -2.98 4.66
C VAL A 168 19.45 -3.45 5.89
N ALA A 169 20.60 -4.10 5.74
CA ALA A 169 21.44 -4.51 6.86
C ALA A 169 21.79 -3.35 7.84
N GLU A 170 21.98 -2.14 7.32
CA GLU A 170 22.19 -0.94 8.15
C GLU A 170 20.90 -0.49 8.84
N LEU A 171 19.76 -0.53 8.13
CA LEU A 171 18.43 -0.19 8.68
C LEU A 171 18.04 -1.11 9.85
N ILE A 172 18.33 -2.41 9.75
CA ILE A 172 18.01 -3.38 10.82
C ILE A 172 18.83 -3.09 12.09
N SER A 173 20.10 -2.74 11.91
CA SER A 173 21.01 -2.41 13.01
C SER A 173 20.68 -1.06 13.68
N ALA A 174 19.89 -0.21 13.01
CA ALA A 174 19.55 1.11 13.48
C ALA A 174 18.35 1.13 14.44
N SER A 175 18.40 2.04 15.42
CA SER A 175 17.25 2.33 16.29
C SER A 175 16.19 3.18 15.60
N GLU A 176 16.60 4.03 14.66
CA GLU A 176 15.77 5.01 13.95
C GLU A 176 16.29 5.23 12.53
N PHE A 177 15.39 5.60 11.61
CA PHE A 177 15.73 5.75 10.19
C PHE A 177 16.68 6.93 9.94
N SER A 178 16.50 8.03 10.66
CA SER A 178 17.30 9.28 10.54
C SER A 178 18.81 9.10 10.73
N LYS A 179 19.25 8.02 11.38
CA LYS A 179 20.67 7.71 11.61
C LYS A 179 21.35 7.06 10.41
N ILE A 180 20.60 6.70 9.37
CA ILE A 180 21.13 5.92 8.24
C ILE A 180 21.34 6.82 7.03
N SER A 181 22.53 6.71 6.45
CA SER A 181 22.88 7.45 5.25
C SER A 181 22.58 6.62 4.01
N PRO A 182 22.02 7.23 2.94
CA PRO A 182 21.82 6.53 1.69
C PRO A 182 23.16 6.18 1.02
N LEU A 183 23.10 5.25 0.07
CA LEU A 183 24.19 4.83 -0.79
C LEU A 183 24.75 6.02 -1.58
N GLN A 184 26.07 6.18 -1.54
CA GLN A 184 26.78 7.19 -2.33
C GLN A 184 27.02 6.71 -3.77
N GLN A 185 27.39 7.61 -4.68
CA GLN A 185 27.58 7.30 -6.11
C GLN A 185 28.67 6.24 -6.37
N ASN A 186 29.64 6.11 -5.48
CA ASN A 186 30.76 5.16 -5.58
C ASN A 186 30.57 3.92 -4.69
N GLU A 187 29.36 3.69 -4.19
CA GLU A 187 29.04 2.54 -3.35
C GLU A 187 28.05 1.60 -4.06
N THR A 188 28.17 0.30 -3.78
CA THR A 188 27.20 -0.74 -4.14
C THR A 188 26.77 -1.50 -2.90
N ILE A 189 25.71 -2.29 -3.02
CA ILE A 189 25.25 -3.21 -1.96
C ILE A 189 25.73 -4.61 -2.36
N SER A 190 26.46 -5.28 -1.48
CA SER A 190 26.86 -6.66 -1.69
C SER A 190 25.65 -7.58 -1.68
N ASP A 191 25.58 -8.50 -2.65
CA ASP A 191 24.63 -9.61 -2.60
C ASP A 191 24.90 -10.52 -1.39
N GLU A 192 26.15 -10.58 -0.94
CA GLU A 192 26.57 -11.28 0.27
C GLU A 192 26.38 -10.38 1.51
N GLY A 193 25.18 -10.45 2.10
CA GLY A 193 24.88 -9.84 3.40
C GLY A 193 24.41 -8.37 3.36
N GLY A 194 24.18 -7.80 2.18
CA GLY A 194 23.45 -6.54 2.03
C GLY A 194 24.16 -5.30 2.58
N ARG A 195 25.49 -5.33 2.70
CA ARG A 195 26.31 -4.21 3.21
C ARG A 195 26.85 -3.33 2.08
N LYS A 196 27.15 -2.07 2.39
CA LYS A 196 27.85 -1.16 1.47
C LYS A 196 29.25 -1.67 1.14
N GLN A 197 29.63 -1.53 -0.12
CA GLN A 197 30.98 -1.77 -0.63
C GLN A 197 31.36 -0.68 -1.60
N LEU A 198 32.63 -0.29 -1.62
CA LEU A 198 33.13 0.66 -2.62
C LEU A 198 33.23 -0.03 -3.97
N VAL A 199 32.74 0.63 -5.01
CA VAL A 199 32.89 0.18 -6.38
C VAL A 199 34.34 0.41 -6.79
N GLY A 200 35.05 -0.66 -7.17
CA GLY A 200 36.40 -0.56 -7.71
C GLY A 200 36.42 0.24 -9.02
N TYR A 201 37.55 0.84 -9.37
CA TYR A 201 37.73 1.68 -10.57
C TYR A 201 37.33 0.98 -11.89
N ASP A 202 37.32 -0.36 -11.92
CA ASP A 202 37.11 -1.14 -13.14
C ASP A 202 35.66 -1.58 -13.39
N SER A 203 34.71 -1.24 -12.50
CA SER A 203 33.31 -1.60 -12.72
C SER A 203 32.59 -0.51 -13.55
N PRO A 204 32.07 -0.83 -14.74
CA PRO A 204 31.24 0.11 -15.47
C PRO A 204 30.01 0.46 -14.63
N VAL A 205 29.83 1.75 -14.35
CA VAL A 205 28.62 2.26 -13.73
C VAL A 205 27.50 2.10 -14.76
N GLU A 206 26.74 1.01 -14.67
CA GLU A 206 25.52 0.83 -15.46
C GLU A 206 24.51 1.90 -15.05
N GLY A 207 24.58 3.04 -15.73
CA GLY A 207 23.61 4.12 -15.67
C GLY A 207 22.33 3.68 -16.38
N ASP A 208 21.57 2.77 -15.76
CA ASP A 208 20.30 2.31 -16.28
C ASP A 208 19.26 3.44 -16.09
N LYS A 209 19.33 4.45 -16.95
CA LYS A 209 18.37 5.58 -17.02
C LYS A 209 17.05 5.15 -17.68
N LYS A 210 16.54 3.96 -17.37
CA LYS A 210 15.10 3.76 -17.51
C LYS A 210 14.46 4.57 -16.41
N GLN A 211 13.90 5.73 -16.77
CA GLN A 211 13.02 6.49 -15.90
C GLN A 211 11.87 5.58 -15.50
N LEU A 212 12.03 4.86 -14.39
CA LEU A 212 10.91 4.23 -13.71
C LEU A 212 9.90 5.34 -13.45
N GLU A 213 8.69 5.16 -13.96
CA GLU A 213 7.63 6.15 -13.78
C GLU A 213 7.39 6.39 -12.29
N ARG A 214 7.85 7.55 -11.82
CA ARG A 214 7.69 7.94 -10.43
C ARG A 214 6.22 8.25 -10.16
N ARG A 215 5.56 7.40 -9.37
CA ARG A 215 4.16 7.58 -8.94
C ARG A 215 4.07 8.45 -7.69
N PHE A 216 5.06 8.33 -6.81
CA PHE A 216 5.16 9.15 -5.61
C PHE A 216 5.13 10.64 -5.96
N GLY A 217 4.27 11.41 -5.30
CA GLY A 217 4.16 12.86 -5.51
C GLY A 217 3.19 13.29 -6.62
N ARG A 218 2.77 12.41 -7.55
CA ARG A 218 1.82 12.77 -8.63
C ARG A 218 0.43 13.04 -8.08
N ASN A 219 -0.18 14.18 -8.36
CA ASN A 219 -1.57 14.46 -7.95
C ASN A 219 -2.59 13.75 -8.83
N LEU A 220 -3.85 13.74 -8.38
CA LEU A 220 -4.95 13.28 -9.24
C LEU A 220 -5.07 14.21 -10.44
N ASP A 221 -5.24 13.63 -11.62
CA ASP A 221 -5.45 14.38 -12.85
C ASP A 221 -6.72 15.24 -12.79
N GLY A 222 -6.70 16.41 -13.45
CA GLY A 222 -7.79 17.38 -13.40
C GLY A 222 -9.11 16.82 -13.95
N ASP A 223 -9.06 16.07 -15.04
CA ASP A 223 -10.25 15.50 -15.66
C ASP A 223 -10.83 14.37 -14.81
N LEU A 224 -9.95 13.55 -14.19
CA LEU A 224 -10.37 12.53 -13.23
C LEU A 224 -11.02 13.15 -11.99
N LEU A 225 -10.51 14.29 -11.52
CA LEU A 225 -11.10 15.00 -10.39
C LEU A 225 -12.54 15.43 -10.70
N VAL A 226 -12.77 16.04 -11.86
CA VAL A 226 -14.10 16.46 -12.31
C VAL A 226 -15.02 15.26 -12.44
N LYS A 227 -14.54 14.17 -13.04
CA LYS A 227 -15.30 12.92 -13.19
C LYS A 227 -15.77 12.35 -11.85
N TYR A 228 -14.87 12.23 -10.87
CA TYR A 228 -15.23 11.70 -9.55
C TYR A 228 -16.16 12.63 -8.78
N GLN A 229 -16.01 13.95 -8.96
CA GLN A 229 -16.94 14.92 -8.39
C GLN A 229 -18.36 14.73 -8.95
N GLN A 230 -18.51 14.57 -10.27
CA GLN A 230 -19.79 14.30 -10.92
C GLN A 230 -20.46 13.01 -10.41
N ILE A 231 -19.67 11.94 -10.22
CA ILE A 231 -20.17 10.69 -9.62
C ILE A 231 -20.70 10.97 -8.22
N VAL A 232 -19.92 11.63 -7.37
CA VAL A 232 -20.32 11.92 -5.98
C VAL A 232 -21.60 12.77 -5.94
N ASP A 233 -21.72 13.78 -6.78
CA ASP A 233 -22.89 14.68 -6.76
C ASP A 233 -24.14 14.01 -7.32
N ARG A 234 -24.01 13.15 -8.35
CA ARG A 234 -25.13 12.35 -8.88
C ARG A 234 -25.80 11.50 -7.81
N PHE A 235 -25.01 10.87 -6.93
CA PHE A 235 -25.54 9.96 -5.91
C PHE A 235 -26.01 10.66 -4.62
N LYS A 236 -25.49 11.85 -4.29
CA LYS A 236 -26.05 12.68 -3.20
C LYS A 236 -27.49 13.08 -3.44
N PHE A 237 -27.83 13.36 -4.69
CA PHE A 237 -29.20 13.73 -5.09
C PHE A 237 -30.21 12.62 -4.73
N PHE A 238 -29.83 11.36 -4.91
CA PHE A 238 -30.70 10.22 -4.59
C PHE A 238 -30.86 9.97 -3.08
N GLN A 239 -29.83 10.28 -2.26
CA GLN A 239 -29.95 10.15 -0.80
C GLN A 239 -30.92 11.18 -0.21
N THR A 240 -30.88 12.41 -0.70
CA THR A 240 -31.76 13.49 -0.20
C THR A 240 -33.23 13.21 -0.53
N ALA A 241 -33.52 12.59 -1.69
CA ALA A 241 -34.88 12.26 -2.11
C ALA A 241 -35.50 11.07 -1.33
N GLN A 242 -34.69 10.19 -0.75
CA GLN A 242 -35.19 9.10 0.09
C GLN A 242 -35.50 9.57 1.52
N GLU A 243 -34.75 10.52 2.07
CA GLU A 243 -35.01 11.09 3.40
C GLU A 243 -36.27 11.96 3.44
N THR A 244 -36.67 12.58 2.32
CA THR A 244 -37.91 13.37 2.24
C THR A 244 -39.18 12.53 2.10
N ASN A 245 -39.09 11.27 1.65
CA ASN A 245 -40.24 10.39 1.50
C ASN A 245 -40.51 9.49 2.73
N SER A 246 -39.62 9.50 3.73
CA SER A 246 -39.80 8.76 4.99
C SER A 246 -40.39 9.60 6.13
N ALA A 247 -40.70 10.88 5.88
CA ALA A 247 -41.26 11.79 6.88
C ALA A 247 -42.81 11.84 6.87
N ASP A 248 -43.47 11.18 5.91
CA ASP A 248 -44.94 11.24 5.75
C ASP A 248 -45.68 9.97 6.28
N ASP A 249 -44.97 9.00 6.88
CA ASP A 249 -45.57 7.76 7.40
C ASP A 249 -45.68 7.67 8.94
N GLU A 250 -45.43 8.77 9.68
CA GLU A 250 -45.56 8.81 11.16
C GLU A 250 -46.90 9.39 11.68
N GLU A 251 -47.95 9.48 10.85
CA GLU A 251 -49.25 10.01 11.28
C GLU A 251 -50.43 9.04 11.13
N ILE A 252 -50.24 7.73 11.34
CA ILE A 252 -51.37 6.80 11.54
C ILE A 252 -51.01 5.75 12.59
N ASN A 253 -51.10 6.10 13.88
CA ASN A 253 -51.42 5.16 14.98
C ASN A 253 -51.66 5.91 16.30
N CYS A 254 -52.77 6.64 16.39
CA CYS A 254 -53.25 7.10 17.69
C CYS A 254 -54.77 7.31 17.75
N ILE A 255 -55.56 6.37 17.24
CA ILE A 255 -56.99 6.28 17.59
C ILE A 255 -57.35 4.81 17.66
N LEU A 256 -57.49 4.26 18.87
CA LEU A 256 -58.51 3.28 19.28
C LEU A 256 -58.13 2.74 20.68
N GLY A 257 -58.67 3.38 21.71
CA GLY A 257 -58.44 2.98 23.10
C GLY A 257 -59.34 3.68 24.10
N GLN A 258 -60.65 3.79 23.82
CA GLN A 258 -61.66 4.08 24.84
C GLN A 258 -63.00 3.41 24.47
N LYS A 259 -63.27 2.25 25.10
CA LYS A 259 -64.50 1.92 25.82
C LYS A 259 -64.41 0.53 26.43
#